data_AF-A0A3A5MHV9-F1
#
_entry.id   AF-A0A3A5MHV9-F1
#
_cell.length_a   1.000
_cell.length_b   1.000
_cell.length_c   1.000
_cell.angle_alpha   90.00
_cell.angle_beta   90.00
_cell.angle_gamma   90.00
#
_symmetry.space_group_name_H-M   'P 1'
#
loop_
_entity.id
_entity.type
_entity.pdbx_description
1 polymer ?
#
loop_
_entity_poly.entity_id
_entity_poly.type
_entity_poly.pdbx_seq_one_letter_code
_entity_poly.pdbx_strand_id
1 'polypeptide(L)'
;MTTKPTPDPISLRRLGPSHLSPARTPIYAALLRAIDDNPDRVPCINPPSPGLDWLDPRQRIQDAAARLCRRCPALEQCAAFYEPYPAAPGVVYGTTERQRTKGITTTKAER
;
A
#
# COMPACT_ATOMS: atom_id res chain seq x y z
N MET A 1 -0.71 8.20 -34.11
CA MET A 1 -0.98 7.14 -33.12
C MET A 1 -0.22 7.50 -31.86
N THR A 2 -0.87 8.07 -30.85
CA THR A 2 -0.22 8.59 -29.64
C THR A 2 -0.28 7.53 -28.55
N THR A 3 0.82 6.84 -28.30
CA THR A 3 0.96 5.90 -27.18
C THR A 3 0.92 6.68 -25.87
N LYS A 4 -0.10 6.42 -25.03
CA LYS A 4 -0.16 6.93 -23.65
C LYS A 4 1.07 6.43 -22.88
N PRO A 5 1.76 7.29 -22.09
CA PRO A 5 2.84 6.84 -21.24
C PRO A 5 2.29 5.88 -20.18
N THR A 6 2.95 4.72 -20.04
CA THR A 6 2.71 3.77 -18.96
C THR A 6 3.13 4.41 -17.64
N PRO A 7 2.31 4.38 -16.58
CA PRO A 7 2.72 4.91 -15.28
C PRO A 7 3.91 4.10 -14.75
N ASP A 8 4.98 4.82 -14.40
CA ASP A 8 6.20 4.28 -13.83
C ASP A 8 5.89 3.58 -12.49
N PRO A 9 6.24 2.29 -12.29
CA PRO A 9 6.00 1.57 -11.03
C PRO A 9 6.84 2.11 -9.85
N ILE A 10 7.64 3.15 -10.06
CA ILE A 10 8.61 3.73 -9.11
C ILE A 10 8.09 5.09 -8.56
N SER A 11 6.81 5.23 -8.24
CA SER A 11 6.29 6.50 -7.68
C SER A 11 6.43 6.59 -6.15
N LEU A 12 6.74 5.49 -5.44
CA LEU A 12 6.88 5.51 -3.98
C LEU A 12 8.21 6.13 -3.50
N ARG A 13 9.25 6.20 -4.35
CA ARG A 13 10.56 6.79 -3.99
C ARG A 13 10.64 8.32 -4.17
N ARG A 14 9.68 8.96 -4.85
CA ARG A 14 9.68 10.42 -5.09
C ARG A 14 9.00 11.25 -4.00
N LEU A 15 8.25 10.63 -3.10
CA LEU A 15 7.79 11.30 -1.88
C LEU A 15 8.95 11.30 -0.89
N GLY A 16 9.84 12.27 -1.05
CA GLY A 16 10.89 12.50 -0.07
C GLY A 16 10.30 12.74 1.33
N PRO A 17 11.08 12.51 2.41
CA PRO A 17 10.63 12.66 3.79
C PRO A 17 10.10 14.06 4.14
N SER A 18 10.35 15.06 3.28
CA SER A 18 9.90 16.45 3.43
C SER A 18 8.38 16.64 3.56
N HIS A 19 7.56 15.65 3.15
CA HIS A 19 6.10 15.70 3.28
C HIS A 19 5.55 14.93 4.49
N LEU A 20 6.41 14.24 5.25
CA LEU A 20 6.01 13.52 6.45
C LEU A 20 6.13 14.42 7.67
N SER A 21 5.16 14.34 8.58
CA SER A 21 5.31 14.99 9.87
C SER A 21 6.46 14.35 10.66
N PRO A 22 7.15 15.09 11.55
CA PRO A 22 8.25 14.53 12.35
C PRO A 22 7.87 13.26 13.11
N ALA A 23 6.62 13.15 13.58
CA ALA A 23 6.10 11.97 14.25
C ALA A 23 6.00 10.72 13.33
N ARG A 24 5.88 10.91 12.01
CA ARG A 24 5.74 9.81 11.03
C ARG A 24 7.07 9.36 10.44
N THR A 25 8.11 10.20 10.49
CA THR A 25 9.46 9.86 10.03
C THR A 25 9.98 8.53 10.58
N PRO A 26 9.90 8.21 11.89
CA PRO A 26 10.39 6.93 12.40
C PRO A 26 9.58 5.73 11.88
N ILE A 27 8.26 5.88 11.73
CA ILE A 27 7.38 4.82 11.20
C ILE A 27 7.72 4.54 9.73
N TYR A 28 7.90 5.60 8.94
CA TYR A 28 8.30 5.47 7.54
C TYR A 28 9.69 4.84 7.39
N ALA A 29 10.66 5.26 8.21
CA ALA A 29 11.99 4.66 8.22
C ALA A 29 11.96 3.18 8.59
N ALA A 30 11.12 2.77 9.55
CA ALA A 30 10.93 1.36 9.90
C ALA A 30 10.34 0.55 8.74
N LEU A 31 9.36 1.10 8.01
CA LEU A 31 8.83 0.48 6.80
C LEU A 31 9.91 0.32 5.71
N LEU A 32 10.69 1.38 5.44
CA LEU A 32 11.76 1.32 4.45
C LEU A 32 12.82 0.27 4.82
N ARG A 33 13.24 0.22 6.09
CA ARG A 33 14.17 -0.81 6.56
C ARG A 33 13.61 -2.23 6.37
N ALA A 34 12.35 -2.47 6.74
CA ALA A 34 11.72 -3.79 6.57
C ALA A 34 11.65 -4.22 5.09
N ILE A 35 11.48 -3.26 4.18
CA ILE A 35 11.55 -3.47 2.73
C ILE A 35 12.98 -3.81 2.29
N ASP A 36 13.96 -3.00 2.71
CA ASP A 36 15.37 -3.15 2.32
C ASP A 36 15.99 -4.44 2.87
N ASP A 37 15.52 -4.93 4.02
CA ASP A 37 15.95 -6.21 4.61
C ASP A 37 15.37 -7.42 3.85
N ASN A 38 14.33 -7.23 3.03
CA ASN A 38 13.59 -8.31 2.36
C ASN A 38 13.15 -7.99 0.91
N PRO A 39 14.01 -7.42 0.05
CA PRO A 39 13.58 -6.83 -1.23
C PRO A 39 12.88 -7.83 -2.14
N ASP A 40 13.35 -9.09 -2.17
CA ASP A 40 12.79 -10.15 -3.01
C ASP A 40 11.46 -10.71 -2.49
N ARG A 41 11.11 -10.41 -1.23
CA ARG A 41 9.92 -10.94 -0.56
C ARG A 41 8.82 -9.90 -0.38
N VAL A 42 9.03 -8.67 -0.85
CA VAL A 42 8.01 -7.60 -0.85
C VAL A 42 7.23 -7.64 -2.15
N PRO A 43 5.98 -8.16 -2.17
CA PRO A 43 5.30 -8.47 -3.43
C PRO A 43 4.98 -7.25 -4.29
N CYS A 44 4.82 -6.06 -3.69
CA CYS A 44 4.58 -4.82 -4.44
C CYS A 44 5.84 -4.24 -5.11
N ILE A 45 7.03 -4.73 -4.75
CA ILE A 45 8.31 -4.37 -5.36
C ILE A 45 8.76 -5.46 -6.32
N ASN A 46 8.66 -6.72 -5.88
CA ASN A 46 9.00 -7.91 -6.65
C ASN A 46 7.74 -8.80 -6.83
N PRO A 47 6.88 -8.51 -7.81
CA PRO A 47 5.62 -9.23 -7.97
C PRO A 47 5.86 -10.67 -8.45
N PRO A 48 5.25 -11.68 -7.80
CA PRO A 48 5.42 -13.08 -8.19
C PRO A 48 4.67 -13.45 -9.48
N SER A 49 3.87 -12.53 -10.03
CA SER A 49 3.12 -12.76 -11.27
C SER A 49 2.97 -11.44 -12.05
N PRO A 50 3.18 -11.46 -13.37
CA PRO A 50 2.96 -10.29 -14.21
C PRO A 50 1.48 -9.88 -14.18
N GLY A 51 1.23 -8.57 -14.28
CA GLY A 51 -0.13 -8.00 -14.37
C GLY A 51 -0.85 -7.80 -13.03
N LEU A 52 -0.19 -8.05 -11.90
CA LEU A 52 -0.66 -7.55 -10.61
C LEU A 52 -0.24 -6.10 -10.46
N ASP A 53 -1.22 -5.21 -10.42
CA ASP A 53 -1.03 -3.80 -10.12
C ASP A 53 -1.75 -3.48 -8.80
N TRP A 54 -0.97 -3.02 -7.81
CA TRP A 54 -1.45 -2.69 -6.47
C TRP A 54 -2.35 -1.44 -6.46
N LEU A 55 -2.31 -0.63 -7.52
CA LEU A 55 -3.13 0.55 -7.71
C LEU A 55 -4.26 0.33 -8.72
N ASP A 56 -4.42 -0.90 -9.26
CA ASP A 56 -5.51 -1.20 -10.19
C ASP A 56 -6.88 -0.92 -9.53
N PRO A 57 -7.77 -0.15 -10.18
CA PRO A 57 -9.07 0.17 -9.61
C PRO A 57 -10.05 -1.02 -9.60
N ARG A 58 -9.76 -2.09 -10.36
CA ARG A 58 -10.63 -3.26 -10.45
C ARG A 58 -10.51 -4.10 -9.18
N GLN A 59 -11.62 -4.23 -8.45
CA GLN A 59 -11.68 -4.96 -7.19
C GLN A 59 -11.07 -6.37 -7.26
N ARG A 60 -11.30 -7.11 -8.35
CA ARG A 60 -10.75 -8.47 -8.51
C ARG A 60 -9.21 -8.51 -8.48
N ILE A 61 -8.56 -7.48 -9.00
CA ILE A 61 -7.10 -7.35 -9.02
C ILE A 61 -6.62 -6.96 -7.62
N GLN A 62 -7.29 -6.00 -6.97
CA GLN A 62 -6.98 -5.62 -5.59
C GLN A 62 -7.15 -6.80 -4.62
N ASP A 63 -8.19 -7.62 -4.76
CA ASP A 63 -8.39 -8.79 -3.91
C ASP A 63 -7.26 -9.82 -4.08
N ALA A 64 -6.78 -10.01 -5.30
CA ALA A 64 -5.63 -10.88 -5.57
C ALA A 64 -4.33 -10.33 -4.98
N ALA A 65 -4.05 -9.05 -5.19
CA ALA A 65 -2.88 -8.37 -4.63
C ALA A 65 -2.93 -8.35 -3.08
N ALA A 66 -4.10 -8.15 -2.48
CA ALA A 66 -4.28 -8.18 -1.03
C ALA A 66 -3.94 -9.55 -0.42
N ARG A 67 -4.32 -10.65 -1.08
CA ARG A 67 -3.96 -12.01 -0.64
C ARG A 67 -2.45 -12.24 -0.62
N LEU A 68 -1.73 -11.74 -1.62
CA LEU A 68 -0.27 -11.81 -1.67
C LEU A 68 0.38 -10.90 -0.61
N CYS A 69 -0.14 -9.69 -0.47
CA CYS A 69 0.37 -8.69 0.47
C CYS A 69 0.33 -9.19 1.93
N ARG A 70 -0.65 -10.02 2.31
CA ARG A 70 -0.72 -10.64 3.66
C ARG A 70 0.46 -11.55 4.02
N ARG A 71 1.29 -11.93 3.05
CA ARG A 71 2.52 -12.72 3.29
C ARG A 71 3.79 -11.86 3.29
N CYS A 72 3.65 -10.54 3.15
CA CYS A 72 4.77 -9.60 3.10
C CYS A 72 5.46 -9.53 4.48
N PRO A 73 6.80 -9.63 4.56
CA PRO A 73 7.51 -9.47 5.82
C PRO A 73 7.40 -8.05 6.41
N ALA A 74 7.15 -7.04 5.57
CA ALA A 74 6.94 -5.65 5.98
C ALA A 74 5.47 -5.31 6.28
N LEU A 75 4.60 -6.32 6.46
CA LEU A 75 3.15 -6.12 6.62
C LEU A 75 2.81 -5.23 7.83
N GLU A 76 3.46 -5.47 8.97
CA GLU A 76 3.22 -4.74 10.22
C GLU A 76 3.62 -3.27 10.10
N GLN A 77 4.80 -2.99 9.58
CA GLN A 77 5.30 -1.63 9.38
C GLN A 77 4.46 -0.90 8.31
N CYS A 78 3.98 -1.63 7.29
CA CYS A 78 3.07 -1.09 6.30
C CYS A 78 1.72 -0.71 6.93
N ALA A 79 1.18 -1.56 7.82
CA ALA A 79 -0.04 -1.26 8.56
C ALA A 79 0.14 -0.01 9.42
N ALA A 80 1.20 0.08 10.23
CA ALA A 80 1.48 1.23 11.07
C ALA A 80 1.63 2.54 10.27
N PHE A 81 2.23 2.48 9.08
CA PHE A 81 2.38 3.67 8.24
C PHE A 81 1.06 4.16 7.62
N TYR A 82 0.18 3.24 7.21
CA TYR A 82 -1.07 3.53 6.49
C TYR A 82 -2.32 3.56 7.37
N GLU A 83 -2.26 3.11 8.63
CA GLU A 83 -3.39 3.11 9.56
C GLU A 83 -4.10 4.48 9.64
N PRO A 84 -3.40 5.64 9.68
CA PRO A 84 -4.06 6.94 9.71
C PRO A 84 -4.67 7.37 8.34
N TYR A 85 -4.48 6.59 7.28
CA TYR A 85 -4.85 6.91 5.88
C TYR A 85 -5.73 5.83 5.25
N PRO A 86 -6.93 5.58 5.78
CA PRO A 86 -7.77 4.50 5.27
C PRO A 86 -8.22 4.72 3.81
N ALA A 87 -8.23 5.97 3.34
CA ALA A 87 -8.55 6.35 1.96
C ALA A 87 -7.33 6.30 1.01
N ALA A 88 -6.20 5.70 1.40
CA ALA A 88 -5.10 5.45 0.47
C ALA A 88 -5.60 4.63 -0.74
N PRO A 89 -5.22 4.96 -1.97
CA PRO A 89 -5.67 4.21 -3.15
C PRO A 89 -5.07 2.80 -3.17
N GLY A 90 -5.81 1.84 -3.73
CA GLY A 90 -5.26 0.52 -4.05
C GLY A 90 -5.12 -0.44 -2.85
N VAL A 91 -4.11 -1.29 -2.88
CA VAL A 91 -3.82 -2.30 -1.84
C VAL A 91 -2.69 -1.85 -0.94
N VAL A 92 -2.98 -1.73 0.35
CA VAL A 92 -1.98 -1.49 1.41
C VAL A 92 -2.26 -2.41 2.58
N TYR A 93 -1.20 -2.85 3.26
CA TYR A 93 -1.23 -3.72 4.44
C TYR A 93 -2.20 -4.93 4.35
N GLY A 94 -2.29 -5.56 3.19
CA GLY A 94 -3.14 -6.75 2.99
C GLY A 94 -4.64 -6.46 2.90
N THR A 95 -5.03 -5.19 2.72
CA THR A 95 -6.41 -4.72 2.57
C THR A 95 -6.59 -3.95 1.25
N THR A 96 -7.80 -4.01 0.71
CA THR A 96 -8.23 -3.19 -0.44
C THR A 96 -8.79 -1.85 0.03
N GLU A 97 -8.79 -0.85 -0.83
CA GLU A 97 -9.38 0.46 -0.55
C GLU A 97 -10.85 0.34 -0.09
N ARG A 98 -11.61 -0.52 -0.76
CA ARG A 98 -12.99 -0.83 -0.40
C ARG A 98 -13.12 -1.43 1.00
N GLN A 99 -12.18 -2.27 1.44
CA GLN A 99 -12.20 -2.85 2.78
C GLN A 99 -11.92 -1.81 3.86
N ARG A 100 -10.96 -0.89 3.61
CA ARG A 100 -10.62 0.18 4.55
C ARG A 100 -11.74 1.20 4.72
N THR A 101 -12.35 1.60 3.61
CA THR A 101 -13.41 2.62 3.60
C THR A 101 -14.73 2.11 4.19
N LYS A 102 -15.08 0.83 3.98
CA LYS A 102 -16.29 0.22 4.58
C LYS A 102 -16.24 0.09 6.11
N GLY A 103 -15.05 0.08 6.71
CA GLY A 103 -14.90 0.03 8.17
C GLY A 103 -15.22 1.36 8.88
N ILE A 104 -15.15 2.48 8.16
CA ILE A 104 -15.37 3.83 8.72
C ILE A 104 -16.86 4.14 8.89
N THR A 105 -17.76 3.44 8.18
CA THR A 105 -19.20 3.76 8.15
C THR A 105 -20.00 3.29 9.37
N THR A 106 -19.37 2.85 10.47
CA THR A 106 -20.08 2.21 11.60
C THR A 106 -19.83 2.87 12.97
N THR A 107 -19.63 4.19 13.02
CA THR A 107 -19.47 4.92 14.30
C THR A 107 -20.36 6.16 14.40
N LYS A 108 -21.60 6.08 13.89
CA LYS A 108 -22.63 7.11 14.10
C LYS A 108 -24.01 6.48 14.32
N ALA A 109 -24.16 5.67 15.37
CA ALA A 109 -25.47 5.19 15.81
C ALA A 109 -25.47 4.75 17.29
N GLU A 110 -24.91 5.53 18.21
CA GLU A 110 -25.28 5.43 19.62
C GLU A 110 -25.54 6.85 20.14
N ARG A 111 -26.84 7.18 20.23
CA ARG A 111 -27.42 8.27 21.01
C ARG A 111 -28.00 7.66 22.28
#